data_AF-A0A1I0V5L9-F1
#
_entry.id   AF-A0A1I0V5L9-F1
#
_cell.length_a   1.000
_cell.length_b   1.000
_cell.length_c   1.000
_cell.angle_alpha   90.00
_cell.angle_beta   90.00
_cell.angle_gamma   90.00
#
_symmetry.space_group_name_H-M   'P 1'
#
loop_
_entity.id
_entity.type
_entity.pdbx_description
1 polymer ?
#
loop_
_entity_poly.entity_id
_entity_poly.type
_entity_poly.pdbx_seq_one_letter_code
_entity_poly.pdbx_strand_id
1 'polypeptide(L)' 'MQVSQIVKGHLTKKIEKPTNQEMQNEYNYLLAEQLTEKLLVKGLITEEEFEKVMVKNRQSFSPFISKITSKNLHFRWR' A
#
# COMPACT_ATOMS: atom_id res chain seq x y z
N MET A 1 40.84 12.39 8.02
CA MET A 1 39.50 11.84 8.34
C MET A 1 38.91 11.31 7.04
N GLN A 2 38.74 9.99 6.93
CA GLN A 2 38.15 9.36 5.76
C GLN A 2 36.63 9.38 5.93
N VAL A 3 35.91 10.06 5.03
CA VAL A 3 34.45 10.04 5.00
C VAL A 3 34.05 8.91 4.07
N SER A 4 33.58 7.81 4.66
CA SER A 4 33.12 6.63 3.94
C SER A 4 31.93 6.99 3.05
N GLN A 5 32.10 6.80 1.75
CA GLN A 5 31.03 6.96 0.77
C GLN A 5 29.98 5.89 1.01
N ILE A 6 28.78 6.29 1.42
CA ILE A 6 27.64 5.39 1.51
C ILE A 6 27.26 5.06 0.06
N VAL A 7 27.54 3.84 -0.34
CA VAL A 7 27.21 3.25 -1.63
C VAL A 7 25.74 3.52 -1.97
N LYS A 8 25.53 4.41 -2.94
CA LYS A 8 24.27 4.61 -3.67
C LYS A 8 23.93 3.30 -4.39
N GLY A 9 23.25 2.41 -3.68
CA GLY A 9 22.56 1.26 -4.28
C GLY A 9 21.61 1.78 -5.34
N HIS A 10 22.01 1.64 -6.60
CA HIS A 10 21.23 1.93 -7.79
C HIS A 10 19.92 1.12 -7.75
N LEU A 11 18.82 1.72 -7.30
CA LEU A 11 17.48 1.31 -7.69
C LEU A 11 17.09 2.08 -8.96
N THR A 12 17.81 1.83 -10.05
CA THR A 12 17.40 2.29 -11.38
C THR A 12 16.31 1.39 -11.93
N LYS A 13 15.19 1.27 -11.21
CA LYS A 13 13.93 0.94 -11.88
C LYS A 13 13.38 2.28 -12.33
N LYS A 14 13.34 2.51 -13.65
CA LYS A 14 12.65 3.67 -14.21
C LYS A 14 11.19 3.54 -13.79
N ILE A 15 10.80 4.23 -12.71
CA ILE A 15 9.42 4.24 -12.24
C ILE A 15 8.67 5.09 -13.27
N GLU A 16 7.90 4.42 -14.12
CA GLU A 16 7.01 5.11 -15.05
C GLU A 16 6.01 5.92 -14.24
N LYS A 17 5.68 7.13 -14.73
CA LYS A 17 4.68 7.96 -14.07
C LYS A 17 3.37 7.16 -14.04
N PRO A 18 2.73 6.99 -12.88
CA PRO A 18 1.45 6.28 -12.83
C PRO A 18 0.46 6.98 -13.75
N THR A 19 -0.30 6.17 -14.47
CA THR A 19 -1.42 6.66 -15.27
C THR A 19 -2.50 7.24 -14.34
N ASN A 20 -3.36 8.11 -14.88
CA ASN A 20 -4.50 8.64 -14.11
C ASN A 20 -5.39 7.53 -13.54
N GLN A 21 -5.53 6.41 -14.27
CA GLN A 21 -6.28 5.25 -13.81
C GLN A 21 -5.60 4.57 -12.61
N GLU A 22 -4.27 4.42 -12.65
CA GLU A 22 -3.51 3.88 -11.51
C GLU A 22 -3.59 4.80 -10.29
N MET A 23 -3.52 6.12 -10.48
CA MET A 23 -3.71 7.09 -9.39
C MET A 23 -5.13 7.03 -8.80
N GLN A 24 -6.16 6.94 -9.64
CA GLN A 24 -7.55 6.82 -9.18
C GLN A 24 -7.75 5.51 -8.41
N ASN A 25 -7.13 4.45 -8.87
CA ASN A 25 -7.19 3.15 -8.22
C ASN A 25 -6.47 3.16 -6.85
N GLU A 26 -5.37 3.91 -6.71
CA GLU A 26 -4.74 4.14 -5.40
C GLU A 26 -5.63 4.93 -4.46
N TYR A 27 -6.25 5.99 -4.95
CA TYR A 27 -7.21 6.76 -4.16
C TYR A 27 -8.36 5.86 -3.66
N ASN A 28 -8.89 5.00 -4.53
CA ASN A 28 -9.96 4.08 -4.18
C ASN A 28 -9.52 3.03 -3.14
N TYR A 29 -8.27 2.53 -3.23
CA TYR A 29 -7.71 1.63 -2.22
C TYR A 29 -7.66 2.29 -0.84
N LEU A 30 -7.11 3.51 -0.74
CA LEU A 30 -7.05 4.27 0.50
C LEU A 30 -8.44 4.57 1.07
N LEU A 31 -9.40 4.92 0.20
CA LEU A 31 -10.77 5.15 0.61
C LEU A 31 -11.43 3.88 1.17
N ALA A 32 -11.20 2.73 0.53
CA ALA A 32 -11.73 1.44 0.99
C ALA A 32 -11.14 1.05 2.37
N GLU A 33 -9.85 1.27 2.58
CA GLU A 33 -9.19 1.07 3.89
C GLU A 33 -9.83 1.94 4.97
N GLN A 34 -9.92 3.26 4.75
CA GLN A 34 -10.54 4.19 5.69
C GLN A 34 -12.01 3.88 5.99
N LEU A 35 -12.78 3.43 4.99
CA LEU A 35 -14.16 3.00 5.21
C LEU A 35 -14.22 1.75 6.07
N THR A 36 -13.37 0.76 5.80
CA THR A 36 -13.33 -0.49 6.56
C THR A 36 -12.90 -0.25 8.00
N GLU A 37 -11.92 0.63 8.24
CA GLU A 37 -11.53 1.07 9.59
C GLU A 37 -12.70 1.73 10.33
N LYS A 38 -13.45 2.62 9.66
CA LYS A 38 -14.63 3.25 10.29
C LYS A 38 -15.70 2.22 10.65
N LEU A 39 -15.86 1.16 9.86
CA LEU A 39 -16.78 0.07 10.19
C LEU A 39 -16.30 -0.69 11.43
N LEU A 40 -14.99 -0.97 11.53
CA LEU A 40 -14.39 -1.65 12.69
C LEU A 40 -14.52 -0.81 13.97
N VAL A 41 -14.17 0.48 13.91
CA VAL A 41 -14.28 1.40 15.06
C VAL A 41 -15.72 1.55 15.54
N LYS A 42 -16.70 1.48 14.63
CA LYS A 42 -18.13 1.51 14.97
C LYS A 42 -18.66 0.17 15.48
N GLY A 43 -17.84 -0.89 15.51
CA GLY A 43 -18.25 -2.24 15.89
C GLY A 43 -19.24 -2.89 14.92
N LEU A 44 -19.29 -2.42 13.67
CA LEU A 44 -20.17 -2.98 12.62
C LEU A 44 -19.58 -4.24 11.98
N ILE A 45 -18.28 -4.42 12.12
CA ILE A 45 -17.54 -5.60 11.68
C ILE A 45 -16.57 -6.04 12.78
N THR A 46 -16.22 -7.31 12.78
CA THR A 46 -15.19 -7.88 13.66
C THR A 46 -13.79 -7.67 13.09
N GLU A 47 -12.76 -7.83 13.93
CA GLU A 47 -11.36 -7.76 13.50
C GLU A 47 -11.03 -8.84 12.45
N GLU A 48 -11.61 -10.04 12.57
CA GLU A 48 -11.47 -11.10 11.57
C GLU A 48 -12.10 -10.74 10.22
N GLU A 49 -13.25 -10.06 10.22
CA GLU A 49 -13.89 -9.57 9.00
C GLU A 49 -13.12 -8.42 8.37
N PHE A 50 -12.57 -7.52 9.20
CA PHE A 50 -11.67 -6.46 8.76
C PHE A 50 -10.48 -7.05 7.99
N GLU A 51 -9.79 -8.06 8.55
CA GLU A 51 -8.65 -8.71 7.87
C GLU A 51 -9.06 -9.35 6.54
N LYS A 52 -10.21 -10.03 6.48
CA LYS A 52 -10.73 -10.61 5.23
C LYS A 52 -11.01 -9.55 4.18
N VAL A 53 -11.59 -8.40 4.57
CA VAL A 53 -11.84 -7.27 3.67
C VAL A 53 -10.52 -6.66 3.19
N MET A 54 -9.53 -6.49 4.08
CA MET A 54 -8.23 -5.95 3.71
C MET A 54 -7.47 -6.84 2.73
N VAL A 55 -7.53 -8.17 2.90
CA VAL A 55 -6.99 -9.12 1.91
C VAL A 55 -7.66 -8.95 0.56
N LYS A 56 -8.99 -8.85 0.52
CA LYS A 56 -9.73 -8.62 -0.73
C LYS A 56 -9.40 -7.27 -1.36
N ASN A 57 -9.31 -6.19 -0.58
CA ASN A 57 -8.95 -4.86 -1.07
C ASN A 57 -7.56 -4.90 -1.74
N ARG A 58 -6.57 -5.55 -1.11
CA ARG A 58 -5.24 -5.70 -1.70
C ARG A 58 -5.26 -6.48 -3.02
N GLN A 59 -6.09 -7.52 -3.13
CA GLN A 59 -6.27 -8.31 -4.36
C GLN A 59 -6.99 -7.52 -5.46
N SER A 60 -8.08 -6.84 -5.12
CA SER A 60 -8.94 -6.12 -6.08
C SER A 60 -8.28 -4.86 -6.62
N PHE A 61 -7.64 -4.08 -5.75
CA PHE A 61 -7.01 -2.84 -6.18
C PHE A 61 -5.62 -3.08 -6.76
N SER A 62 -4.87 -4.11 -6.33
CA SER A 62 -3.50 -4.36 -6.81
C SER A 62 -2.66 -3.06 -6.88
N PRO A 63 -2.50 -2.36 -5.75
CA PRO A 63 -1.99 -0.99 -5.74
C PRO A 63 -0.65 -0.87 -6.47
N PHE A 64 -0.54 0.13 -7.34
CA PHE A 64 0.67 0.52 -8.05
C PHE A 64 1.85 0.74 -7.11
N ILE A 65 1.62 1.29 -5.91
CA ILE A 65 2.64 1.46 -4.86
C ILE A 65 3.27 0.12 -4.49
N SER A 66 2.48 -0.97 -4.42
CA SER A 66 2.99 -2.33 -4.18
C SER A 66 3.94 -2.82 -5.27
N LYS A 67 3.83 -2.29 -6.50
CA LYS A 67 4.75 -2.60 -7.61
C LYS A 67 6.07 -1.83 -7.54
N ILE A 68 6.06 -0.67 -6.88
CA ILE A 68 7.22 0.21 -6.71
C ILE A 68 8.03 -0.19 -5.48
N THR A 69 7.37 -0.51 -4.37
CA THR A 69 8.03 -1.00 -3.16
C THR A 69 8.42 -2.46 -3.38
N SER A 70 9.71 -2.73 -3.54
CA SER A 70 10.25 -4.08 -3.78
C SER A 70 9.74 -5.09 -2.73
N LYS A 71 8.93 -6.07 -3.19
CA LYS A 71 8.53 -7.35 -2.57
C LYS A 71 8.39 -7.37 -1.04
N ASN A 72 7.15 -7.61 -0.58
CA ASN A 72 6.77 -7.95 0.79
C ASN A 72 6.96 -6.85 1.85
N LEU A 73 6.28 -5.71 1.69
CA LEU A 73 5.87 -4.97 2.88
C LEU A 73 4.49 -5.44 3.30
N HIS A 74 4.46 -6.25 4.35
CA HIS A 74 3.33 -6.36 5.24
C HIS A 74 3.18 -4.98 5.92
N PHE A 75 2.65 -3.99 5.21
CA PHE A 75 2.32 -2.67 5.75
C PHE A 75 1.19 -2.86 6.75
N ARG A 76 1.58 -3.24 7.98
CA ARG A 76 0.81 -2.95 9.18
C ARG A 76 1.12 -1.50 9.50
N TRP A 77 0.22 -0.61 9.11
CA TRP A 77 0.12 0.68 9.76
C TRP A 77 -0.24 0.42 11.22
N ARG A 78 0.66 0.83 12.12
CA ARG A 78 0.39 1.04 13.54
C ARG A 78 0.63 2.51 13.82
#